data_AF-A0A059MH85-F1
#
_entry.id   AF-A0A059MH85-F1
#
_cell.length_a   1.000
_cell.length_b   1.000
_cell.length_c   1.000
_cell.angle_alpha   90.00
_cell.angle_beta   90.00
_cell.angle_gamma   90.00
#
_symmetry.space_group_name_H-M   'P 1'
#
loop_
_entity.id
_entity.type
_entity.pdbx_description
1 polymer ?
#
loop_
_entity_poly.entity_id
_entity_poly.type
_entity_poly.pdbx_seq_one_letter_code
_entity_poly.pdbx_strand_id
1 'polypeptide(L)'
;MSTADSRRDRGVDSGGRDVELELRDVSLAGTLTVPAGSDGLVIFVHGSGSSRFSPRNRYVAGELNAAGLGTLLFDLLTAGEEGDRALVFDIELLASRLGEVTDLVRAEAEWIGYFGASTGAAAALWAAADPDREIAAVVSRGGRPDLAMPRLGRVRAPTLMLVGGLDRMVIELNRQAAAAMRCEHELRIVRGATHLFEEPGTLEVVAQQARDWFLDHRPAPPA
;
A
#
# COMPACT_ATOMS: atom_id res chain seq x y z
N MET A 1 17.38 38.88 -36.12
CA MET A 1 17.16 37.51 -36.67
C MET A 1 18.06 36.59 -35.87
N SER A 2 17.49 35.89 -34.89
CA SER A 2 16.99 34.50 -35.01
C SER A 2 18.13 33.53 -34.72
N THR A 3 18.10 32.54 -33.84
CA THR A 3 17.17 32.02 -32.82
C THR A 3 17.86 30.75 -32.30
N ALA A 4 17.71 30.45 -31.00
CA ALA A 4 17.83 29.12 -30.39
C ALA A 4 19.26 28.49 -30.39
N ASP A 5 19.67 27.71 -29.40
CA ASP A 5 18.86 26.81 -28.60
C ASP A 5 19.52 26.60 -27.23
N SER A 6 18.91 27.19 -26.21
CA SER A 6 19.20 26.88 -24.82
C SER A 6 18.63 25.49 -24.52
N ARG A 7 19.51 24.49 -24.51
CA ARG A 7 19.21 23.18 -23.94
C ARG A 7 18.82 23.38 -22.47
N ARG A 8 17.52 23.43 -22.22
CA ARG A 8 16.96 23.28 -20.88
C ARG A 8 17.17 21.85 -20.47
N ASP A 9 18.05 21.69 -19.50
CA ASP A 9 18.18 20.53 -18.65
C ASP A 9 16.79 20.21 -18.07
N ARG A 10 16.14 19.16 -18.60
CA ARG A 10 14.90 18.63 -18.05
C ARG A 10 15.28 17.71 -16.91
N GLY A 11 15.51 18.31 -15.74
CA GLY A 11 15.55 17.57 -14.49
C GLY A 11 14.29 16.72 -14.37
N VAL A 12 14.49 15.44 -14.03
CA VAL A 12 13.43 14.49 -13.71
C VAL A 12 12.69 15.03 -12.50
N ASP A 13 11.48 15.54 -12.70
CA ASP A 13 10.59 15.94 -11.61
C ASP A 13 10.04 14.66 -10.96
N SER A 14 10.76 14.15 -9.96
CA SER A 14 10.33 13.03 -9.12
C SER A 14 9.56 13.52 -7.88
N GLY A 15 8.92 14.69 -7.95
CA GLY A 15 8.15 15.28 -6.86
C GLY A 15 6.72 14.76 -6.85
N GLY A 16 6.36 13.94 -5.84
CA GLY A 16 4.96 13.62 -5.59
C GLY A 16 4.14 14.89 -5.37
N ARG A 17 2.94 14.95 -5.94
CA ARG A 17 2.00 16.06 -5.77
C ARG A 17 1.10 15.79 -4.57
N ASP A 18 0.89 16.79 -3.72
CA ASP A 18 -0.13 16.70 -2.69
C ASP A 18 -1.53 16.75 -3.32
N VAL A 19 -2.41 15.91 -2.80
CA VAL A 19 -3.79 15.74 -3.27
C VAL A 19 -4.74 15.76 -2.09
N GLU A 20 -5.96 16.20 -2.36
CA GLU A 20 -7.07 16.18 -1.42
C GLU A 20 -8.11 15.19 -1.98
N LEU A 21 -8.45 14.18 -1.18
CA LEU A 21 -9.30 13.05 -1.54
C LEU A 21 -10.66 13.26 -0.89
N GLU A 22 -11.59 13.83 -1.66
CA GLU A 22 -12.96 14.11 -1.24
C GLU A 22 -13.79 12.82 -1.23
N LEU A 23 -13.91 12.21 -0.04
CA LEU A 23 -14.83 11.10 0.22
C LEU A 23 -16.24 11.62 0.49
N ARG A 24 -17.22 10.73 0.65
CA ARG A 24 -18.61 11.13 0.90
C ARG A 24 -18.77 12.05 2.11
N ASP A 25 -18.07 11.72 3.20
CA ASP A 25 -18.28 12.34 4.51
C ASP A 25 -17.03 13.07 5.04
N VAL A 26 -15.90 13.01 4.32
CA VAL A 26 -14.61 13.50 4.81
C VAL A 26 -13.65 13.82 3.66
N SER A 27 -12.74 14.76 3.89
CA SER A 27 -11.63 15.02 2.97
C SER A 27 -10.31 14.55 3.58
N LEU A 28 -9.55 13.75 2.81
CA LEU A 28 -8.32 13.11 3.27
C LEU A 28 -7.12 13.60 2.45
N ALA A 29 -6.02 13.91 3.15
CA ALA A 29 -4.80 14.36 2.50
C ALA A 29 -4.00 13.17 1.95
N GLY A 30 -3.43 13.32 0.76
CA GLY A 30 -2.54 12.36 0.14
C GLY A 30 -1.38 12.98 -0.59
N THR A 31 -0.41 12.15 -0.97
CA THR A 31 0.71 12.46 -1.85
C THR A 31 0.72 11.41 -2.95
N LEU A 32 0.44 11.85 -4.18
CA LEU A 32 0.39 11.01 -5.37
C LEU A 32 1.65 11.22 -6.22
N THR A 33 2.31 10.12 -6.59
CA THR A 33 3.46 10.11 -7.51
C THR A 33 3.14 9.15 -8.64
N VAL A 34 3.16 9.62 -9.89
CA VAL A 34 2.91 8.80 -11.08
C VAL A 34 4.08 8.98 -12.06
N PRO A 35 5.03 8.03 -12.11
CA PRO A 35 6.10 8.05 -13.09
C PRO A 35 5.54 8.03 -14.53
N ALA A 36 6.28 8.64 -15.47
CA ALA A 36 5.88 8.62 -16.87
C ALA A 36 5.80 7.18 -17.41
N GLY A 37 4.66 6.82 -18.00
CA GLY A 37 4.42 5.47 -18.52
C GLY A 37 4.05 4.43 -17.47
N SER A 38 3.73 4.85 -16.23
CA SER A 38 3.17 3.96 -15.21
C SER A 38 1.80 3.45 -15.63
N ASP A 39 1.62 2.13 -15.59
CA ASP A 39 0.34 1.43 -15.85
C ASP A 39 -0.40 1.06 -14.56
N GLY A 40 0.29 1.10 -13.41
CA GLY A 40 -0.22 0.69 -12.10
C GLY A 40 -0.13 1.76 -11.03
N LEU A 41 -1.02 1.69 -10.04
CA LEU A 41 -1.00 2.52 -8.84
C LEU A 41 -1.04 1.66 -7.58
N VAL A 42 -0.04 1.81 -6.71
CA VAL A 42 0.00 1.18 -5.39
C VAL A 42 -0.45 2.17 -4.32
N ILE A 43 -1.56 1.86 -3.65
CA ILE A 43 -2.10 2.66 -2.55
C ILE A 43 -1.52 2.18 -1.22
N PHE A 44 -0.86 3.08 -0.51
CA PHE A 44 -0.26 2.81 0.80
C PHE A 44 -1.26 3.06 1.92
N VAL A 45 -1.43 2.04 2.77
CA VAL A 45 -2.36 2.02 3.90
C VAL A 45 -1.51 1.94 5.17
N HIS A 46 -1.37 3.08 5.85
CA HIS A 46 -0.50 3.17 7.03
C HIS A 46 -1.13 2.51 8.26
N GLY A 47 -0.30 2.16 9.23
CA GLY A 47 -0.76 1.65 10.52
C GLY A 47 -1.27 2.76 11.44
N SER A 48 -1.93 2.34 12.51
CA SER A 48 -2.41 3.20 13.60
C SER A 48 -1.27 4.05 14.17
N GLY A 49 -1.51 5.36 14.36
CA GLY A 49 -0.50 6.31 14.84
C GLY A 49 0.61 6.64 13.83
N SER A 50 0.46 6.21 12.58
CA SER A 50 1.30 6.61 11.46
C SER A 50 0.51 7.50 10.50
N SER A 51 1.15 7.97 9.44
CA SER A 51 0.54 8.84 8.43
C SER A 51 1.25 8.65 7.09
N ARG A 52 0.79 9.38 6.06
CA ARG A 52 1.45 9.49 4.75
C ARG A 52 2.91 9.95 4.83
N PHE A 53 3.34 10.54 5.94
CA PHE A 53 4.71 10.98 6.17
C PHE A 53 5.64 9.90 6.74
N SER A 54 5.16 8.67 6.95
CA SER A 54 5.99 7.56 7.44
C SER A 54 7.27 7.39 6.59
N PRO A 55 8.47 7.59 7.17
CA PRO A 55 9.74 7.44 6.44
C PRO A 55 9.87 6.07 5.78
N ARG A 56 9.40 5.02 6.45
CA ARG A 56 9.43 3.64 5.92
C ARG A 56 8.55 3.46 4.69
N ASN A 57 7.32 3.99 4.72
CA ASN A 57 6.41 3.87 3.58
C ASN A 57 6.88 4.75 2.41
N ARG A 58 7.40 5.95 2.69
CA ARG A 58 8.00 6.83 1.68
C ARG A 58 9.23 6.19 1.02
N TYR A 59 10.06 5.50 1.80
CA TYR A 59 11.19 4.75 1.26
C TYR A 59 10.71 3.66 0.29
N VAL A 60 9.79 2.78 0.72
CA VAL A 60 9.24 1.73 -0.14
C VAL A 60 8.57 2.33 -1.38
N ALA A 61 7.77 3.39 -1.22
CA ALA A 61 7.13 4.07 -2.35
C ALA A 61 8.16 4.61 -3.36
N GLY A 62 9.27 5.19 -2.89
CA GLY A 62 10.36 5.64 -3.76
C GLY A 62 10.99 4.50 -4.58
N GLU A 63 11.18 3.32 -3.97
CA GLU A 63 11.67 2.13 -4.68
C GLU A 63 10.66 1.61 -5.71
N LEU A 64 9.35 1.68 -5.41
CA LEU A 64 8.30 1.36 -6.39
C LEU A 64 8.26 2.38 -7.53
N ASN A 65 8.41 3.67 -7.24
CA ASN A 65 8.46 4.72 -8.26
C ASN A 65 9.69 4.57 -9.16
N ALA A 66 10.85 4.22 -8.59
CA ALA A 66 12.06 3.92 -9.35
C ALA A 66 11.89 2.71 -10.29
N ALA A 67 10.98 1.80 -9.96
CA ALA A 67 10.58 0.67 -10.79
C ALA A 67 9.46 0.99 -11.80
N GLY A 68 9.01 2.25 -11.89
CA GLY A 68 8.00 2.70 -12.83
C GLY A 68 6.55 2.56 -12.34
N LEU A 69 6.33 2.23 -11.06
CA LEU A 69 4.99 2.13 -10.47
C LEU A 69 4.54 3.46 -9.86
N GLY A 70 3.28 3.83 -10.09
CA GLY A 70 2.61 4.92 -9.39
C GLY A 70 2.37 4.56 -7.94
N THR A 71 2.37 5.56 -7.05
CA THR A 71 2.10 5.37 -5.63
C THR A 71 1.23 6.48 -5.06
N LEU A 72 0.26 6.12 -4.24
CA LEU A 72 -0.54 7.05 -3.43
C LEU A 72 -0.31 6.76 -1.94
N LEU A 73 0.24 7.72 -1.21
CA LEU A 73 0.29 7.68 0.25
C LEU A 73 -0.75 8.65 0.78
N PHE A 74 -1.73 8.19 1.55
CA PHE A 74 -2.79 9.05 2.09
C PHE A 74 -3.06 8.74 3.55
N ASP A 75 -3.69 9.68 4.24
CA ASP A 75 -4.12 9.49 5.62
C ASP A 75 -5.52 8.87 5.65
N LEU A 76 -5.71 7.81 6.44
CA LEU A 76 -7.01 7.14 6.57
C LEU A 76 -8.00 7.90 7.45
N LEU A 77 -7.48 8.77 8.31
CA LEU A 77 -8.21 9.56 9.28
C LEU A 77 -7.82 11.03 9.12
N THR A 78 -8.74 11.93 9.45
CA THR A 78 -8.41 13.35 9.58
C THR A 78 -7.61 13.60 10.85
N ALA A 79 -6.90 14.73 10.92
CA ALA A 79 -6.19 15.15 12.13
C ALA A 79 -7.09 15.21 13.39
N GLY A 80 -8.40 15.46 13.23
CA GLY A 80 -9.36 15.45 14.34
C GLY A 80 -9.74 14.05 14.82
N GLU A 81 -9.61 13.04 13.96
CA GLU A 81 -9.99 11.64 14.25
C GLU A 81 -8.82 10.80 14.75
N GLU A 82 -7.57 11.17 14.41
CA GLU A 82 -6.35 10.44 14.81
C GLU A 82 -6.21 10.23 16.32
N GLY A 83 -6.81 11.10 17.14
CA GLY A 83 -6.83 10.98 18.60
C GLY A 83 -7.84 9.98 19.15
N ASP A 84 -8.83 9.56 18.35
CA ASP A 84 -9.88 8.64 18.78
C ASP A 84 -9.45 7.19 18.57
N ARG A 85 -9.19 6.50 19.68
CA ARG A 85 -8.81 5.08 19.66
C ARG A 85 -9.88 4.18 19.05
N ALA A 86 -11.16 4.54 19.13
CA ALA A 86 -12.21 3.75 18.50
C ALA A 86 -12.06 3.75 16.98
N LEU A 87 -11.84 4.92 16.38
CA LEU A 87 -11.69 5.08 14.93
C LEU A 87 -10.37 4.48 14.43
N VAL A 88 -9.28 4.66 15.18
CA VAL A 88 -7.94 4.16 14.82
C VAL A 88 -7.85 2.63 14.74
N PHE A 89 -8.76 1.91 15.40
CA PHE A 89 -8.84 0.45 15.37
C PHE A 89 -10.09 -0.08 14.67
N ASP A 90 -10.93 0.79 14.10
CA ASP A 90 -12.10 0.41 13.33
C ASP A 90 -11.70 -0.02 11.90
N ILE A 91 -11.37 -1.30 11.73
CA ILE A 91 -10.92 -1.84 10.43
C ILE A 91 -11.99 -1.68 9.34
N GLU A 92 -13.28 -1.73 9.70
CA GLU A 92 -14.36 -1.59 8.73
C GLU A 92 -14.43 -0.15 8.20
N LEU A 93 -14.35 0.85 9.08
CA LEU A 93 -14.25 2.26 8.69
C LEU A 93 -13.03 2.52 7.79
N LEU A 94 -11.84 2.08 8.23
CA LEU A 94 -10.59 2.31 7.49
C LEU A 94 -10.64 1.65 6.10
N ALA A 95 -11.20 0.44 6.01
CA ALA A 95 -11.37 -0.27 4.75
C ALA A 95 -12.43 0.37 3.85
N SER A 96 -13.52 0.90 4.42
CA SER A 96 -14.54 1.65 3.67
C SER A 96 -13.91 2.87 3.00
N ARG A 97 -13.13 3.66 3.76
CA ARG A 97 -12.42 4.83 3.24
C ARG A 97 -11.42 4.47 2.15
N LEU A 98 -10.65 3.39 2.35
CA LEU A 98 -9.75 2.89 1.31
C LEU A 98 -10.52 2.49 0.03
N GLY A 99 -11.70 1.89 0.17
CA GLY A 99 -12.57 1.57 -0.96
C GLY A 99 -12.99 2.82 -1.74
N GLU A 100 -13.45 3.87 -1.05
CA GLU A 100 -13.82 5.13 -1.70
C GLU A 100 -12.62 5.83 -2.36
N VAL A 101 -11.46 5.85 -1.69
CA VAL A 101 -10.21 6.38 -2.29
C VAL A 101 -9.84 5.60 -3.54
N THR A 102 -9.98 4.27 -3.52
CA THR A 102 -9.70 3.40 -4.67
C THR A 102 -10.59 3.73 -5.85
N ASP A 103 -11.88 4.00 -5.61
CA ASP A 103 -12.83 4.39 -6.65
C ASP A 103 -12.47 5.76 -7.25
N LEU A 104 -12.08 6.73 -6.41
CA LEU A 104 -11.67 8.07 -6.84
C LEU A 104 -10.45 8.05 -7.76
N VAL A 105 -9.46 7.21 -7.45
CA VAL A 105 -8.19 7.15 -8.21
C VAL A 105 -8.19 6.07 -9.28
N ARG A 106 -9.33 5.39 -9.51
CA ARG A 106 -9.44 4.28 -10.46
C ARG A 106 -9.01 4.66 -11.88
N ALA A 107 -9.27 5.90 -12.29
CA ALA A 107 -8.92 6.41 -13.62
C ALA A 107 -7.44 6.77 -13.79
N GLU A 108 -6.65 6.80 -12.70
CA GLU A 108 -5.22 7.17 -12.73
C GLU A 108 -4.31 5.99 -13.12
N ALA A 109 -4.83 4.76 -13.17
CA ALA A 109 -4.06 3.56 -13.50
C ALA A 109 -4.93 2.45 -14.12
N GLU A 110 -4.31 1.57 -14.90
CA GLU A 110 -4.95 0.37 -15.46
C GLU A 110 -5.18 -0.70 -14.39
N TRP A 111 -4.33 -0.76 -13.37
CA TRP A 111 -4.47 -1.67 -12.23
C TRP A 111 -4.10 -1.00 -10.90
N ILE A 112 -4.72 -1.49 -9.82
CA ILE A 112 -4.48 -0.99 -8.46
C ILE A 112 -3.97 -2.12 -7.58
N GLY A 113 -2.93 -1.83 -6.80
CA GLY A 113 -2.44 -2.69 -5.73
C GLY A 113 -2.50 -1.99 -4.38
N TYR A 114 -2.51 -2.76 -3.30
CA TYR A 114 -2.44 -2.21 -1.94
C TYR A 114 -1.16 -2.60 -1.22
N PHE A 115 -0.53 -1.62 -0.57
CA PHE A 115 0.56 -1.86 0.37
C PHE A 115 0.08 -1.46 1.77
N GLY A 116 -0.24 -2.45 2.61
CA GLY A 116 -0.69 -2.24 3.98
C GLY A 116 0.41 -2.49 5.01
N ALA A 117 0.52 -1.61 6.00
CA ALA A 117 1.50 -1.71 7.07
C ALA A 117 0.83 -1.85 8.44
N SER A 118 1.30 -2.80 9.27
CA SER A 118 0.74 -3.03 10.61
C SER A 118 -0.79 -3.20 10.57
N THR A 119 -1.57 -2.41 11.32
CA THR A 119 -3.05 -2.43 11.27
C THR A 119 -3.62 -2.03 9.90
N GLY A 120 -2.91 -1.20 9.13
CA GLY A 120 -3.30 -0.84 7.76
C GLY A 120 -3.34 -2.04 6.80
N ALA A 121 -2.59 -3.11 7.09
CA ALA A 121 -2.69 -4.36 6.35
C ALA A 121 -4.06 -5.04 6.50
N ALA A 122 -4.67 -4.94 7.68
CA ALA A 122 -6.02 -5.46 7.89
C ALA A 122 -7.05 -4.70 7.06
N ALA A 123 -6.97 -3.36 7.06
CA ALA A 123 -7.84 -2.51 6.24
C ALA A 123 -7.67 -2.78 4.74
N ALA A 124 -6.43 -2.94 4.27
CA ALA A 124 -6.12 -3.31 2.88
C ALA A 124 -6.76 -4.65 2.48
N LEU A 125 -6.61 -5.69 3.31
CA LEU A 125 -7.19 -7.01 3.05
C LEU A 125 -8.73 -7.00 3.14
N TRP A 126 -9.28 -6.24 4.07
CA TRP A 126 -10.73 -6.09 4.22
C TRP A 126 -11.36 -5.40 2.99
N ALA A 127 -10.70 -4.36 2.47
CA ALA A 127 -11.12 -3.67 1.25
C ALA A 127 -10.93 -4.55 0.00
N ALA A 128 -9.81 -5.28 -0.11
CA ALA A 128 -9.54 -6.20 -1.23
C ALA A 128 -10.46 -7.43 -1.28
N ALA A 129 -11.25 -7.67 -0.23
CA ALA A 129 -12.28 -8.71 -0.19
C ALA A 129 -13.59 -8.27 -0.87
N ASP A 130 -13.73 -7.01 -1.26
CA ASP A 130 -14.89 -6.50 -1.97
C ASP A 130 -14.96 -7.07 -3.40
N PRO A 131 -16.07 -7.69 -3.83
CA PRO A 131 -16.19 -8.20 -5.19
C PRO A 131 -16.22 -7.13 -6.27
N ASP A 132 -16.67 -5.92 -5.96
CA ASP A 132 -16.87 -4.85 -6.95
C ASP A 132 -15.58 -4.08 -7.24
N ARG A 133 -14.51 -4.33 -6.48
CA ARG A 133 -13.19 -3.71 -6.67
C ARG A 133 -12.17 -4.77 -7.09
N GLU A 134 -11.64 -4.61 -8.29
CA GLU A 134 -10.58 -5.45 -8.80
C GLU A 134 -9.21 -4.93 -8.35
N ILE A 135 -8.64 -5.59 -7.35
CA ILE A 135 -7.30 -5.32 -6.82
C ILE A 135 -6.34 -6.36 -7.39
N ALA A 136 -5.29 -5.88 -8.05
CA ALA A 136 -4.32 -6.73 -8.74
C ALA A 136 -3.44 -7.51 -7.76
N ALA A 137 -3.00 -6.89 -6.67
CA ALA A 137 -2.21 -7.54 -5.64
C ALA A 137 -2.24 -6.78 -4.31
N VAL A 138 -1.94 -7.47 -3.21
CA VAL A 138 -1.79 -6.89 -1.87
C VAL A 138 -0.44 -7.28 -1.28
N VAL A 139 0.24 -6.33 -0.64
CA VAL A 139 1.42 -6.56 0.19
C VAL A 139 1.11 -6.11 1.62
N SER A 140 1.29 -7.02 2.58
CA SER A 140 1.14 -6.79 4.02
C SER A 140 2.51 -6.78 4.70
N ARG A 141 2.97 -5.63 5.20
CA ARG A 141 4.26 -5.47 5.89
C ARG A 141 4.09 -5.39 7.40
N GLY A 142 4.59 -6.39 8.12
CA GLY A 142 4.48 -6.50 9.58
C GLY A 142 3.01 -6.42 10.02
N GLY A 143 2.11 -6.88 9.15
CA GLY A 143 0.68 -6.60 9.25
C GLY A 143 -0.03 -7.37 10.34
N ARG A 144 -1.24 -6.92 10.67
CA ARG A 144 -2.20 -7.61 11.55
C ARG A 144 -3.37 -8.18 10.74
N PRO A 145 -3.15 -9.07 9.75
CA PRO A 145 -4.22 -9.60 8.90
C PRO A 145 -5.25 -10.40 9.69
N ASP A 146 -4.91 -10.86 10.90
CA ASP A 146 -5.83 -11.47 11.85
C ASP A 146 -7.03 -10.57 12.19
N LEU A 147 -6.87 -9.26 12.14
CA LEU A 147 -7.96 -8.31 12.37
C LEU A 147 -8.97 -8.27 11.20
N ALA A 148 -8.64 -8.86 10.05
CA ALA A 148 -9.52 -8.98 8.89
C ALA A 148 -10.12 -10.39 8.72
N MET A 149 -9.99 -11.27 9.74
CA MET A 149 -10.40 -12.68 9.68
C MET A 149 -11.80 -12.93 9.07
N PRO A 150 -12.86 -12.15 9.38
CA PRO A 150 -14.19 -12.37 8.80
C PRO A 150 -14.25 -12.26 7.26
N ARG A 151 -13.27 -11.60 6.63
CA ARG A 151 -13.23 -11.34 5.20
C ARG A 151 -12.10 -12.03 4.44
N LEU A 152 -11.06 -12.55 5.11
CA LEU A 152 -9.87 -13.13 4.46
C LEU A 152 -10.21 -14.19 3.40
N GLY A 153 -11.19 -15.06 3.66
CA GLY A 153 -11.61 -16.10 2.72
C GLY A 153 -12.28 -15.58 1.44
N ARG A 154 -12.55 -14.28 1.33
CA ARG A 154 -13.13 -13.61 0.15
C ARG A 154 -12.10 -12.80 -0.66
N VAL A 155 -10.90 -12.59 -0.11
CA VAL A 155 -9.82 -11.91 -0.83
C VAL A 155 -9.48 -12.73 -2.07
N ARG A 156 -9.49 -12.08 -3.23
CA ARG A 156 -9.11 -12.69 -4.53
C ARG A 156 -7.73 -12.27 -4.99
N ALA A 157 -7.29 -11.07 -4.60
CA ALA A 157 -6.00 -10.52 -4.96
C ALA A 157 -4.85 -11.39 -4.41
N PRO A 158 -3.87 -11.77 -5.24
CA PRO A 158 -2.61 -12.35 -4.80
C PRO A 158 -1.98 -11.53 -3.66
N THR A 159 -1.69 -12.19 -2.54
CA THR A 159 -1.27 -11.51 -1.31
C THR A 159 0.11 -11.97 -0.82
N LEU A 160 1.04 -11.03 -0.69
CA LEU A 160 2.32 -11.25 0.00
C LEU A 160 2.28 -10.72 1.43
N MET A 161 2.60 -11.57 2.41
CA MET A 161 2.75 -11.23 3.81
C MET A 161 4.24 -11.24 4.19
N LEU A 162 4.80 -10.06 4.49
CA LEU A 162 6.18 -9.87 4.91
C LEU A 162 6.23 -9.65 6.42
N VAL A 163 6.91 -10.53 7.16
CA VAL A 163 6.99 -10.45 8.63
C VAL A 163 8.44 -10.48 9.09
N GLY A 164 8.79 -9.65 10.08
CA GLY A 164 10.11 -9.65 10.68
C GLY A 164 10.38 -10.93 11.47
N GLY A 165 11.53 -11.56 11.26
CA GLY A 165 11.89 -12.84 11.86
C GLY A 165 12.05 -12.82 13.39
N LEU A 166 12.18 -11.64 13.98
CA LEU A 166 12.23 -11.45 15.43
C LEU A 166 10.83 -11.16 16.03
N ASP A 167 9.82 -10.93 15.21
CA ASP A 167 8.43 -10.67 15.63
C ASP A 167 7.60 -11.96 15.67
N ARG A 168 7.91 -12.81 16.66
CA ARG A 168 7.29 -14.15 16.78
C ARG A 168 5.77 -14.11 16.89
N MET A 169 5.23 -13.09 17.54
CA MET A 169 3.78 -12.94 17.70
C MET A 169 3.13 -12.65 16.34
N VAL A 170 3.66 -11.69 15.58
CA VAL A 170 3.09 -11.34 14.27
C VAL A 170 3.29 -12.47 13.26
N ILE A 171 4.36 -13.27 13.35
CA ILE A 171 4.53 -14.48 12.53
C ILE A 171 3.34 -15.42 12.73
N GLU A 172 2.96 -15.69 13.97
CA GLU A 172 1.87 -16.61 14.28
C GLU A 172 0.51 -16.07 13.82
N LEU A 173 0.27 -14.78 14.02
CA LEU A 173 -0.95 -14.13 13.53
C LEU A 173 -1.08 -14.17 12.00
N ASN A 174 0.04 -13.99 11.28
CA ASN A 174 0.04 -14.08 9.81
C ASN A 174 -0.14 -15.53 9.34
N ARG A 175 0.38 -16.54 10.05
CA ARG A 175 0.09 -17.96 9.75
C ARG A 175 -1.38 -18.29 9.92
N GLN A 176 -2.00 -17.81 10.98
CA GLN A 176 -3.44 -18.00 11.22
C GLN A 176 -4.26 -17.34 10.12
N ALA A 177 -3.91 -16.12 9.72
CA ALA A 177 -4.57 -15.43 8.61
C ALA A 177 -4.39 -16.19 7.28
N ALA A 178 -3.17 -16.62 6.95
CA ALA A 178 -2.88 -17.38 5.73
C ALA A 178 -3.74 -18.65 5.63
N ALA A 179 -3.93 -19.38 6.73
CA ALA A 179 -4.80 -20.55 6.78
C ALA A 179 -6.29 -20.26 6.47
N ALA A 180 -6.74 -19.01 6.60
CA ALA A 180 -8.10 -18.59 6.25
C ALA A 180 -8.23 -18.07 4.81
N MET A 181 -7.11 -17.79 4.13
CA MET A 181 -7.09 -17.24 2.77
C MET A 181 -7.31 -18.32 1.71
N ARG A 182 -7.91 -17.92 0.59
CA ARG A 182 -8.21 -18.82 -0.55
C ARG A 182 -7.56 -18.38 -1.86
N CYS A 183 -7.13 -17.12 -1.96
CA CYS A 183 -6.33 -16.65 -3.08
C CYS A 183 -4.89 -17.19 -3.01
N GLU A 184 -4.13 -16.95 -4.08
CA GLU A 184 -2.68 -17.07 -4.04
C GLU A 184 -2.12 -16.19 -2.92
N HIS A 185 -1.29 -16.78 -2.06
CA HIS A 185 -0.65 -16.03 -0.98
C HIS A 185 0.68 -16.64 -0.56
N GLU A 186 1.59 -15.76 -0.12
CA GLU A 186 2.89 -16.15 0.40
C GLU A 186 3.16 -15.47 1.75
N LEU A 187 3.66 -16.23 2.73
CA LEU A 187 4.22 -15.70 3.97
C LEU A 187 5.74 -15.79 3.92
N ARG A 188 6.41 -14.63 3.83
CA ARG A 188 7.86 -14.53 3.80
C ARG A 188 8.39 -13.89 5.07
N ILE A 189 9.37 -14.55 5.70
CA ILE A 189 10.00 -14.08 6.93
C ILE A 189 11.31 -13.36 6.60
N VAL A 190 11.41 -12.08 6.97
CA VAL A 190 12.62 -11.27 6.81
C VAL A 190 13.54 -11.52 8.00
N ARG A 191 14.62 -12.28 7.77
CA ARG A 191 15.57 -12.66 8.82
C ARG A 191 16.18 -11.44 9.49
N GLY A 192 16.22 -11.45 10.83
CA GLY A 192 16.86 -10.40 11.62
C GLY A 192 16.04 -9.12 11.80
N ALA A 193 14.87 -9.00 11.15
CA ALA A 193 14.02 -7.84 11.28
C ALA A 193 13.09 -7.93 12.51
N THR A 194 12.91 -6.81 13.21
CA THR A 194 11.82 -6.59 14.17
C THR A 194 10.56 -6.08 13.48
N HIS A 195 9.54 -5.68 14.25
CA HIS A 195 8.23 -5.25 13.77
C HIS A 195 8.28 -4.15 12.69
N LEU A 196 9.22 -3.21 12.83
CA LEU A 196 9.32 -2.02 11.99
C LEU A 196 10.35 -2.14 10.86
N PHE A 197 11.12 -3.24 10.80
CA PHE A 197 12.18 -3.46 9.81
C PHE A 197 13.22 -2.31 9.83
N GLU A 198 13.69 -1.94 11.02
CA GLU A 198 14.66 -0.84 11.20
C GLU A 198 16.12 -1.34 11.16
N GLU A 199 16.31 -2.65 11.23
CA GLU A 199 17.64 -3.26 11.14
C GLU A 199 18.23 -3.10 9.72
N PRO A 200 19.56 -2.94 9.59
CA PRO A 200 20.20 -2.69 8.31
C PRO A 200 19.83 -3.71 7.23
N GLY A 201 19.40 -3.23 6.06
CA GLY A 201 19.05 -4.08 4.92
C GLY A 201 17.63 -4.66 4.96
N THR A 202 16.91 -4.56 6.09
CA THR A 202 15.62 -5.25 6.22
C THR A 202 14.48 -4.54 5.50
N LEU A 203 14.49 -3.21 5.46
CA LEU A 203 13.49 -2.42 4.73
C LEU A 203 13.74 -2.46 3.22
N GLU A 204 14.99 -2.53 2.80
CA GLU A 204 15.43 -2.74 1.42
C GLU A 204 14.91 -4.09 0.89
N VAL A 205 15.01 -5.14 1.70
CA VAL A 205 14.44 -6.46 1.39
C VAL A 205 12.91 -6.39 1.28
N VAL A 206 12.24 -5.63 2.15
CA VAL A 206 10.78 -5.41 2.05
C VAL A 206 10.42 -4.69 0.76
N ALA A 207 11.13 -3.62 0.42
CA ALA A 207 10.87 -2.82 -0.77
C ALA A 207 11.07 -3.64 -2.05
N GLN A 208 12.17 -4.40 -2.13
CA GLN A 208 12.45 -5.30 -3.24
C GLN A 208 11.35 -6.34 -3.42
N GLN A 209 10.97 -7.04 -2.34
CA GLN A 209 9.96 -8.09 -2.44
C GLN A 209 8.56 -7.54 -2.75
N ALA A 210 8.22 -6.35 -2.24
CA ALA A 210 6.96 -5.69 -2.58
C ALA A 210 6.93 -5.28 -4.06
N ARG A 211 8.02 -4.69 -4.57
CA ARG A 211 8.17 -4.34 -5.98
C ARG A 211 7.98 -5.55 -6.88
N ASP A 212 8.74 -6.61 -6.61
CA ASP A 212 8.71 -7.81 -7.44
C ASP A 212 7.30 -8.44 -7.41
N TRP A 213 6.64 -8.48 -6.24
CA TRP A 213 5.26 -8.98 -6.13
C TRP A 213 4.27 -8.20 -7.01
N PHE A 214 4.32 -6.87 -6.99
CA PHE A 214 3.41 -6.05 -7.80
C PHE A 214 3.70 -6.19 -9.30
N LEU A 215 4.97 -6.27 -9.70
CA LEU A 215 5.36 -6.43 -11.09
C LEU A 215 5.00 -7.81 -11.66
N ASP A 216 5.12 -8.86 -10.84
CA ASP A 216 4.80 -10.23 -11.23
C ASP A 216 3.29 -10.47 -11.35
N HIS A 217 2.48 -9.73 -10.59
CA HIS A 217 1.01 -9.87 -10.54
C HIS A 217 0.25 -8.73 -11.24
N ARG A 218 0.93 -7.84 -11.95
CA ARG A 218 0.22 -6.84 -12.76
C ARG A 218 -0.56 -7.56 -13.89
N PRO A 219 -1.78 -7.09 -14.22
CA PRO A 219 -2.49 -7.60 -15.38
C PRO A 219 -1.65 -7.45 -16.66
N ALA A 220 -1.78 -8.41 -17.57
CA ALA A 220 -1.17 -8.26 -18.88
C ALA A 220 -1.75 -7.01 -19.57
N PRO A 221 -0.93 -6.23 -20.29
CA PRO A 221 -1.44 -5.07 -21.02
C PRO A 221 -2.52 -5.53 -22.00
N PRO A 222 -3.58 -4.73 -22.20
CA PRO A 222 -4.59 -5.05 -23.21
C PRO A 222 -3.92 -5.21 -24.58
N ALA A 223 -4.28 -6.29 -25.28
CA ALA A 223 -3.74 -6.65 -26.59
C ALA A 223 -4.13 -5.67 -27.70
#